data_AF-A0A7C1GLP9-F1
#
_entry.id   AF-A0A7C1GLP9-F1
#
_cell.length_a   1.000
_cell.length_b   1.000
_cell.length_c   1.000
_cell.angle_alpha   90.00
_cell.angle_beta   90.00
_cell.angle_gamma   90.00
#
_symmetry.space_group_name_H-M   'P 1'
#
loop_
_entity.id
_entity.type
_entity.pdbx_description
1 polymer ?
#
loop_
_entity_poly.entity_id
_entity_poly.type
_entity_poly.pdbx_seq_one_letter_code
_entity_poly.pdbx_strand_id
1 'polypeptide(L)'
;MKKSQEIAKRMDDRKEDIIKKYYEGLSLRRIAREEGVSTQTISRYLERWEIREECKAELPFEKRVNPELLARMRENTCINNQKIKFYKLTKEVLEGRLYRRKIKSIN
;
A
#
# COMPACT_ATOMS: atom_id res chain seq x y z
N MET A 1 -38.51 3.53 22.85
CA MET A 1 -37.70 4.77 22.80
C MET A 1 -36.53 4.83 23.80
N LYS A 2 -36.57 4.19 24.98
CA LYS A 2 -35.55 4.32 26.04
C LYS A 2 -34.14 3.76 25.71
N LYS A 3 -34.06 2.69 24.92
CA LYS A 3 -32.79 1.96 24.65
C LYS A 3 -31.72 2.80 23.93
N SER A 4 -32.13 3.72 23.05
CA SER A 4 -31.17 4.59 22.34
C SER A 4 -30.54 5.64 23.26
N GLN A 5 -31.30 6.16 24.23
CA GLN A 5 -30.80 7.14 25.20
C GLN A 5 -29.85 6.49 26.21
N GLU A 6 -30.14 5.25 26.61
CA GLU A 6 -29.29 4.45 27.49
C GLU A 6 -27.93 4.15 26.85
N ILE A 7 -27.93 3.74 25.57
CA ILE A 7 -26.68 3.53 24.80
C ILE A 7 -25.90 4.84 24.71
N ALA A 8 -26.57 5.97 24.44
CA ALA A 8 -25.90 7.25 24.33
C ALA A 8 -25.21 7.67 25.63
N LYS A 9 -25.91 7.52 26.75
CA LYS A 9 -25.35 7.79 28.07
C LYS A 9 -24.13 6.89 28.34
N ARG A 10 -24.25 5.58 28.10
CA ARG A 10 -23.15 4.64 28.30
C ARG A 10 -21.91 4.96 27.45
N MET A 11 -22.10 5.41 26.21
CA MET A 11 -20.97 5.81 25.35
C MET A 11 -20.28 7.06 25.88
N ASP A 12 -21.05 8.06 26.31
CA ASP A 12 -20.48 9.29 26.87
C ASP A 12 -19.78 9.02 28.22
N ASP A 13 -20.33 8.14 29.07
CA ASP A 13 -19.70 7.71 30.34
C ASP A 13 -18.37 6.97 30.12
N ARG A 14 -18.24 6.23 29.00
CA ARG A 14 -17.04 5.46 28.64
C ARG A 14 -16.17 6.14 27.59
N LYS A 15 -16.39 7.43 27.35
CA LYS A 15 -15.69 8.19 26.32
C LYS A 15 -14.18 8.06 26.42
N GLU A 16 -13.61 8.32 27.60
CA GLU A 16 -12.17 8.32 27.82
C GLU A 16 -11.55 6.94 27.58
N ASP A 17 -12.18 5.87 28.08
CA ASP A 17 -11.73 4.49 27.89
C ASP A 17 -11.72 4.09 26.41
N ILE A 18 -12.78 4.46 25.67
CA ILE A 18 -12.90 4.18 24.23
C ILE A 18 -11.80 4.90 23.45
N ILE A 19 -11.57 6.19 23.75
CA ILE A 19 -10.53 7.00 23.12
C ILE A 19 -9.14 6.44 23.43
N LYS A 20 -8.89 6.04 24.68
CA LYS A 20 -7.62 5.42 25.08
C LYS A 20 -7.34 4.13 24.29
N LYS A 21 -8.30 3.20 24.25
CA LYS A 21 -8.18 1.95 23.47
C LYS A 21 -7.95 2.21 21.98
N TYR A 22 -8.60 3.24 21.45
CA TYR A 22 -8.44 3.64 20.06
C TYR A 22 -7.01 4.13 19.76
N TYR A 23 -6.44 5.00 20.62
CA TYR A 23 -5.06 5.46 20.49
C TYR A 23 -4.01 4.37 20.78
N GLU A 24 -4.34 3.38 21.62
CA GLU A 24 -3.54 2.15 21.80
C GLU A 24 -3.52 1.25 20.55
N GLY A 25 -4.29 1.60 19.51
CA GLY A 25 -4.30 0.90 18.23
C GLY A 25 -5.25 -0.30 18.18
N LEU A 26 -6.19 -0.42 19.12
CA LEU A 26 -7.22 -1.45 19.03
C LEU A 26 -8.16 -1.16 17.86
N SER A 27 -8.46 -2.19 17.06
CA SER A 27 -9.46 -2.06 15.99
C SER A 27 -10.84 -1.69 16.52
N LEU A 28 -11.60 -0.91 15.75
CA LEU A 28 -13.00 -0.56 16.07
C LEU A 28 -13.87 -1.80 16.32
N ARG A 29 -13.60 -2.90 15.63
CA ARG A 29 -14.30 -4.19 15.81
C ARG A 29 -14.10 -4.78 17.20
N ARG A 30 -12.90 -4.65 17.77
CA ARG A 30 -12.58 -5.13 19.11
C ARG A 30 -13.23 -4.24 20.17
N ILE A 31 -13.11 -2.93 20.03
CA ILE A 31 -13.73 -1.94 20.92
C ILE A 31 -15.26 -2.12 20.93
N ALA A 32 -15.89 -2.25 19.76
CA ALA A 32 -17.33 -2.46 19.64
C ALA A 32 -17.80 -3.74 20.33
N ARG A 33 -17.03 -4.84 20.23
CA ARG A 33 -17.33 -6.10 20.90
C ARG A 33 -17.27 -5.98 22.42
N GLU A 34 -16.25 -5.31 22.95
CA GLU A 34 -16.09 -5.07 24.39
C GLU A 34 -17.21 -4.19 24.94
N GLU A 35 -17.65 -3.20 24.17
CA GLU A 35 -18.73 -2.29 24.56
C GLU A 35 -20.14 -2.82 24.24
N GLY A 36 -20.25 -3.95 23.53
CA GLY A 36 -21.54 -4.56 23.18
C GLY A 36 -22.36 -3.73 22.19
N VAL A 37 -21.70 -2.95 21.35
CA VAL A 37 -22.32 -2.08 20.34
C VAL A 37 -21.84 -2.43 18.93
N SER A 38 -22.44 -1.81 17.92
CA SER A 38 -21.98 -1.98 16.54
C SER A 38 -20.69 -1.17 16.28
N THR A 39 -19.89 -1.62 15.31
CA THR A 39 -18.71 -0.86 14.85
C THR A 39 -19.08 0.53 14.31
N GLN A 40 -20.24 0.63 13.65
CA GLN A 40 -20.78 1.89 13.16
C GLN A 40 -21.10 2.86 14.31
N THR A 41 -21.56 2.33 15.45
CA THR A 41 -21.79 3.14 16.66
C THR A 41 -20.48 3.74 17.15
N ILE A 42 -19.43 2.93 17.34
CA ILE A 42 -18.12 3.44 17.77
C ILE A 42 -17.59 4.50 16.80
N SER A 43 -17.63 4.24 15.49
CA SER A 43 -17.19 5.19 14.46
C SER A 43 -17.92 6.53 14.54
N ARG A 44 -19.26 6.53 14.65
CA ARG A 44 -20.04 7.79 14.81
C ARG A 44 -19.69 8.55 16.08
N TYR A 45 -19.39 7.85 17.17
CA TYR A 45 -19.04 8.50 18.44
C TYR A 45 -17.63 9.09 18.41
N LEU A 46 -16.67 8.40 17.79
CA LEU A 46 -15.33 8.97 17.56
C LEU A 46 -15.41 10.25 16.72
N GLU A 47 -16.19 10.24 15.63
CA GLU A 47 -16.45 11.45 14.83
C GLU A 47 -17.12 12.57 15.64
N ARG A 48 -18.14 12.23 16.45
CA ARG A 48 -18.85 13.18 17.32
C ARG A 48 -17.93 13.80 18.37
N TRP A 49 -16.94 13.06 18.85
CA TRP A 49 -15.93 13.55 19.79
C TRP A 49 -14.74 14.20 19.11
N GLU A 50 -14.82 14.45 17.79
CA GLU A 50 -13.77 15.03 16.96
C GLU A 50 -12.46 14.21 16.97
N ILE A 51 -12.55 12.94 17.35
CA ILE A 51 -11.47 11.97 17.28
C ILE A 51 -11.49 11.37 15.87
N ARG A 52 -10.77 12.02 14.96
CA ARG A 52 -10.53 11.47 13.63
C ARG A 52 -9.32 10.56 13.69
N GLU A 53 -9.29 9.54 12.84
CA GLU A 53 -7.98 9.06 12.37
C GLU A 53 -7.27 10.32 11.87
N GLU A 54 -6.16 10.72 12.51
CA GLU A 54 -5.09 11.28 11.71
C GLU A 54 -4.90 10.24 10.63
N CYS A 55 -5.34 10.55 9.40
CA CYS A 55 -5.28 9.62 8.31
C CYS A 55 -3.92 8.97 8.42
N LYS A 56 -3.91 7.69 8.81
CA LYS A 56 -2.89 6.84 8.29
C LYS A 56 -3.25 6.80 6.81
N ALA A 57 -2.82 7.83 6.08
CA ALA A 57 -2.06 7.58 4.89
C ALA A 57 -0.93 6.67 5.36
N GLU A 58 -1.27 5.39 5.61
CA GLU A 58 -0.31 4.32 5.54
C GLU A 58 0.22 4.53 4.14
N LEU A 59 1.44 5.02 4.07
CA LEU A 59 2.24 4.95 2.87
C LEU A 59 1.93 3.58 2.25
N PRO A 60 1.45 3.58 0.99
CA PRO A 60 0.66 2.51 0.43
C PRO A 60 1.37 1.19 0.68
N PHE A 61 0.80 0.33 1.55
CA PHE A 61 1.36 -0.95 2.02
C PHE A 61 2.84 -0.97 1.70
N GLU A 62 3.65 -0.23 2.46
CA GLU A 62 5.07 -0.13 2.17
C GLU A 62 5.55 -1.57 2.15
N LYS A 63 5.70 -2.11 0.94
CA LYS A 63 6.00 -3.50 0.74
C LYS A 63 7.31 -3.59 1.49
N ARG A 64 7.31 -4.27 2.62
CA ARG A 64 8.52 -4.88 3.15
C ARG A 64 8.88 -5.93 2.11
N VAL A 65 9.32 -5.47 0.93
CA VAL A 65 9.81 -6.31 -0.13
C VAL A 65 11.00 -6.96 0.53
N ASN A 66 10.88 -8.27 0.79
CA ASN A 66 11.97 -9.07 1.31
C ASN A 66 13.25 -8.61 0.58
N PRO A 67 14.32 -8.21 1.28
CA PRO A 67 15.55 -7.71 0.65
C PRO A 67 16.07 -8.65 -0.43
N GLU A 68 15.83 -9.95 -0.30
CA GLU A 68 16.11 -10.96 -1.31
C GLU A 68 15.28 -10.80 -2.59
N LEU A 69 13.99 -10.50 -2.48
CA LEU A 69 13.12 -10.22 -3.62
C LEU A 69 13.53 -8.92 -4.34
N LEU A 70 13.95 -7.88 -3.60
CA LEU A 70 14.52 -6.66 -4.21
C LEU A 70 15.82 -6.96 -4.97
N ALA A 71 16.71 -7.78 -4.39
CA ALA A 71 17.93 -8.20 -5.05
C ALA A 71 17.63 -8.96 -6.36
N ARG A 72 16.69 -9.92 -6.32
CA ARG A 72 16.25 -10.68 -7.51
C ARG A 72 15.60 -9.78 -8.58
N MET A 73 14.81 -8.79 -8.20
CA MET A 73 14.20 -7.84 -9.15
C MET A 73 15.25 -6.94 -9.81
N ARG A 74 16.24 -6.47 -9.04
CA ARG A 74 17.38 -5.70 -9.57
C ARG A 74 18.20 -6.54 -10.54
N GLU A 75 18.51 -7.78 -10.18
CA GLU A 75 19.24 -8.71 -11.03
C GLU A 75 18.50 -9.02 -12.33
N ASN A 76 17.19 -9.33 -12.28
CA ASN A 76 16.36 -9.51 -13.47
C ASN A 76 16.32 -8.26 -14.37
N THR A 77 16.25 -7.07 -13.76
CA THR A 77 16.27 -5.80 -14.51
C THR A 77 17.63 -5.61 -15.19
N CYS A 78 18.74 -5.91 -14.50
CA CYS A 78 20.08 -5.87 -15.06
C CYS A 78 20.24 -6.84 -16.24
N ILE A 79 19.77 -8.08 -16.10
CA ILE A 79 19.79 -9.09 -17.16
C ILE A 79 18.97 -8.64 -18.36
N ASN A 80 17.76 -8.10 -18.14
CA ASN A 80 16.91 -7.59 -19.22
C ASN A 80 17.56 -6.41 -19.94
N ASN A 81 18.15 -5.48 -19.20
CA ASN A 81 18.86 -4.34 -19.78
C ASN A 81 20.11 -4.77 -20.56
N GLN A 82 20.85 -5.76 -20.08
CA GLN A 82 21.99 -6.36 -20.80
C GLN A 82 21.54 -7.02 -22.10
N LYS A 83 20.46 -7.82 -22.06
CA LYS A 83 19.86 -8.43 -23.26
C LYS A 83 19.44 -7.35 -24.26
N ILE A 84 18.74 -6.30 -23.82
CA ILE A 84 18.33 -5.18 -24.68
C ILE A 84 19.54 -4.53 -25.33
N LYS A 85 20.61 -4.23 -24.58
CA LYS A 85 21.85 -3.65 -25.12
C LYS A 85 22.52 -4.57 -26.14
N PHE A 86 22.59 -5.87 -25.86
CA PHE A 86 23.14 -6.87 -26.78
C PHE A 86 22.34 -6.94 -28.09
N TYR A 87 21.01 -6.97 -28.01
CA TYR A 87 20.15 -7.00 -29.20
C TYR A 87 20.24 -5.72 -30.02
N LYS A 88 20.37 -4.54 -29.38
CA LYS A 88 20.61 -3.27 -30.09
C LYS A 88 21.96 -3.29 -30.82
N LEU A 89 23.03 -3.67 -30.11
CA LEU A 89 24.38 -3.73 -30.68
C LEU A 89 24.46 -4.71 -31.86
N THR A 90 23.89 -5.91 -31.70
CA THR A 90 23.90 -6.92 -32.76
C THR A 90 23.09 -6.48 -33.97
N LYS A 91 21.95 -5.81 -33.77
CA LYS A 91 21.16 -5.22 -34.86
C LYS A 91 21.97 -4.17 -35.63
N GLU A 92 22.60 -3.22 -34.94
CA GLU A 92 23.45 -2.18 -35.56
C GLU A 92 24.64 -2.77 -36.33
N VAL A 93 25.31 -3.78 -35.76
CA VAL A 93 26.43 -4.48 -36.43
C VAL A 93 25.96 -5.23 -37.67
N LEU A 94 24.80 -5.90 -37.61
CA LEU A 94 24.23 -6.60 -38.76
C LEU A 94 23.83 -5.62 -39.86
N GLU A 95 23.14 -4.53 -39.52
CA GLU A 95 22.77 -3.47 -40.47
C GLU A 95 24.01 -2.84 -41.12
N GLY A 96 25.05 -2.54 -40.33
CA GLY A 96 26.32 -2.02 -40.85
C GLY A 96 27.13 -3.04 -41.67
N ARG A 97 27.01 -4.35 -41.38
CA ARG A 97 27.61 -5.42 -42.22
C ARG A 97 26.84 -5.58 -43.54
N LEU A 98 25.52 -5.54 -43.50
CA LEU A 98 24.65 -5.61 -44.68
C LEU A 98 24.91 -4.42 -45.61
N TYR A 99 25.00 -3.21 -45.06
CA TYR A 99 25.34 -2.00 -45.82
C TYR A 99 26.70 -2.13 -46.53
N ARG A 100 27.74 -2.61 -45.82
CA ARG A 100 29.07 -2.84 -46.43
C ARG A 100 29.09 -3.93 -47.49
N ARG A 101 28.33 -5.02 -47.33
CA ARG A 101 28.20 -6.05 -48.38
C ARG A 101 27.48 -5.52 -49.61
N LYS A 102 26.45 -4.68 -49.44
CA LYS A 102 25.71 -4.05 -50.54
C LYS A 102 26.61 -3.14 -51.38
N ILE A 103 27.46 -2.33 -50.75
CA ILE A 103 28.44 -1.47 -51.45
C ILE A 103 29.44 -2.31 -52.28
N LYS A 104 29.95 -3.41 -51.72
CA LYS A 104 30.89 -4.31 -52.43
C LYS A 104 30.25 -5.12 -53.57
N SER A 105 28.93 -5.16 -53.66
CA SER A 105 28.18 -5.84 -54.74
C SER A 105 27.78 -4.88 -55.86
N ILE A 106 28.05 -3.58 -55.71
CA ILE A 106 27.69 -2.51 -56.68
C ILE A 106 28.93 -2.02 -57.46
N ASN A 107 30.15 -2.31 -56.98
CA ASN A 107 31.41 -2.18 -57.73
C ASN A 107 31.78 -3.52 -58.37
#